data_AF-A0A8X6GMH4-F1
#
_entry.id   AF-A0A8X6GMH4-F1
#
_cell.length_a   1.000
_cell.length_b   1.000
_cell.length_c   1.000
_cell.angle_alpha   90.00
_cell.angle_beta   90.00
_cell.angle_gamma   90.00
#
_symmetry.space_group_name_H-M   'P 1'
#
loop_
_entity.id
_entity.type
_entity.pdbx_description
1 polymer ?
#
loop_
_entity_poly.entity_id
_entity_poly.type
_entity_poly.pdbx_seq_one_letter_code
_entity_poly.pdbx_strand_id
1 'polypeptide(L)'
;MIKRSIPHHEIKINNPSFEISAIKIERPNNNTITVISAYRPPRKPLLPQDLHLFRNQNYVLVAGDLNAKHVSWSPNTQQNVAGHIIRRFCDSTGFPLSAPLEPTHFHKSLNNTVIDMAISKGMTITEVSSIPELSSDHNPVLFEVSLDNFTSPAS
;
A
#
# COMPACT_ATOMS: atom_id res chain seq x y z
N MET A 1 10.99 1.49 -10.89
CA MET A 1 11.19 1.44 -12.36
C MET A 1 10.04 0.66 -12.98
N ILE A 2 9.36 1.20 -13.99
CA ILE A 2 8.23 0.55 -14.67
C ILE A 2 8.71 0.01 -16.01
N LYS A 3 8.23 -1.17 -16.41
CA LYS A 3 8.56 -1.75 -17.71
C LYS A 3 7.99 -0.87 -18.82
N ARG A 4 8.84 -0.37 -19.72
CA ARG A 4 8.46 0.54 -20.82
C ARG A 4 7.36 0.01 -21.74
N SER A 5 7.16 -1.31 -21.80
CA SER A 5 6.14 -1.94 -22.64
C SER A 5 4.72 -1.82 -22.09
N ILE A 6 4.54 -1.34 -20.86
CA ILE A 6 3.21 -1.12 -20.27
C ILE A 6 2.80 0.32 -20.59
N PRO A 7 1.68 0.58 -21.28
CA PRO A 7 1.19 1.94 -21.49
C PRO A 7 0.84 2.61 -20.15
N HIS A 8 1.54 3.69 -19.81
CA HIS A 8 1.33 4.42 -18.57
C HIS A 8 1.71 5.89 -18.71
N HIS A 9 1.16 6.73 -17.83
CA HIS A 9 1.57 8.11 -17.65
C HIS A 9 1.63 8.47 -16.17
N GLU A 10 2.53 9.38 -15.81
CA GLU A 10 2.63 9.91 -14.45
C GLU A 10 1.45 10.85 -14.15
N ILE A 11 0.93 10.81 -12.93
CA ILE A 11 -0.11 11.70 -12.45
C ILE A 11 0.33 12.38 -11.14
N LYS A 12 -0.07 13.64 -10.98
CA LYS A 12 0.19 14.40 -9.75
C LYS A 12 -0.95 14.23 -8.77
N ILE A 13 -0.66 13.69 -7.59
CA ILE A 13 -1.58 13.59 -6.47
C ILE A 13 -0.96 14.34 -5.31
N ASN A 14 -1.63 15.41 -4.85
CA ASN A 14 -1.21 16.14 -3.67
C ASN A 14 -1.82 15.49 -2.43
N ASN A 15 -0.99 15.25 -1.42
CA ASN A 15 -1.44 14.72 -0.15
C ASN A 15 -0.65 15.34 1.01
N PRO A 16 -1.32 15.86 2.06
CA PRO A 16 -0.63 16.51 3.16
C PRO A 16 0.05 15.51 4.09
N SER A 17 -0.25 14.21 4.04
CA SER A 17 0.33 13.17 4.90
C SER A 17 1.33 12.26 4.21
N PHE A 18 1.27 12.18 2.88
CA PHE A 18 2.13 11.31 2.09
C PHE A 18 2.94 12.11 1.07
N GLU A 19 4.19 11.72 0.89
CA GLU A 19 4.97 12.00 -0.31
C GLU A 19 4.57 10.93 -1.34
N ILE A 20 4.07 11.37 -2.51
CA ILE A 20 3.45 10.49 -3.49
C ILE A 20 4.16 10.61 -4.84
N SER A 21 4.45 9.47 -5.45
CA SER A 21 4.62 9.34 -6.90
C SER A 21 3.55 8.37 -7.41
N ALA A 22 2.82 8.77 -8.45
CA ALA A 22 1.69 7.98 -8.94
C ALA A 22 1.72 7.88 -10.46
N ILE A 23 1.32 6.72 -10.95
CA ILE A 23 1.11 6.47 -12.37
C ILE A 23 -0.31 6.00 -12.60
N LYS A 24 -0.75 6.20 -13.83
CA LYS A 24 -1.96 5.59 -14.35
C LYS A 24 -1.57 4.64 -15.48
N ILE A 25 -1.96 3.38 -15.33
CA ILE A 25 -1.79 2.33 -16.34
C ILE A 25 -3.09 2.25 -17.13
N GLU A 26 -2.98 2.33 -18.45
CA GLU A 26 -4.13 2.24 -19.35
C GLU A 26 -4.47 0.77 -19.63
N ARG A 27 -5.76 0.44 -19.59
CA ARG A 27 -6.31 -0.85 -20.00
C ARG A 27 -7.24 -0.66 -21.20
N PRO A 28 -7.56 -1.73 -21.94
CA PRO A 28 -8.64 -1.71 -22.92
C PRO A 28 -9.96 -1.19 -22.31
N ASN A 29 -10.83 -0.65 -23.18
CA ASN A 29 -12.16 -0.12 -22.80
C ASN A 29 -12.12 1.07 -21.83
N ASN A 30 -11.10 1.93 -21.94
CA ASN A 30 -10.91 3.11 -21.09
C ASN A 30 -10.87 2.84 -19.57
N ASN A 31 -10.56 1.60 -19.18
CA ASN A 31 -10.35 1.28 -17.78
C ASN A 31 -8.90 1.66 -17.39
N THR A 32 -8.69 2.14 -16.16
CA THR A 32 -7.37 2.58 -15.71
C THR A 32 -7.06 2.05 -14.33
N ILE A 33 -5.82 1.64 -14.12
CA ILE A 33 -5.30 1.29 -12.81
C ILE A 33 -4.40 2.42 -12.35
N THR A 34 -4.67 2.93 -11.15
CA THR A 34 -3.78 3.91 -10.51
C THR A 34 -2.85 3.18 -9.56
N VAL A 35 -1.54 3.31 -9.77
CA VAL A 35 -0.53 2.78 -8.85
C VAL A 35 0.14 3.95 -8.16
N ILE A 36 0.12 3.95 -6.84
CA ILE A 36 0.60 5.05 -6.00
C ILE A 36 1.70 4.49 -5.12
N SER A 37 2.91 4.99 -5.30
CA SER A 37 3.98 4.86 -4.32
C SER A 37 3.77 5.95 -3.27
N ALA A 38 3.65 5.56 -2.00
CA ALA A 38 3.40 6.47 -0.90
C ALA A 38 4.46 6.28 0.19
N TYR A 39 5.17 7.36 0.51
CA TYR A 39 6.00 7.45 1.70
C TYR A 39 5.33 8.39 2.71
N ARG A 40 5.07 7.92 3.93
CA ARG A 40 4.65 8.79 5.03
C ARG A 40 5.85 9.07 5.93
N PRO A 41 6.33 10.32 6.01
CA PRO A 41 7.35 10.67 6.99
C PRO A 41 6.86 10.36 8.43
N PRO A 42 7.69 9.77 9.31
CA PRO A 42 7.25 9.26 10.61
C PRO A 42 6.48 10.27 11.48
N ARG A 43 6.87 11.55 11.40
CA ARG A 43 6.32 12.66 12.20
C ARG A 43 5.16 13.40 11.54
N LYS A 44 4.82 13.08 10.28
CA LYS A 44 3.75 13.77 9.56
C LYS A 44 2.39 13.26 10.07
N PRO A 45 1.45 14.13 10.46
CA PRO A 45 0.12 13.68 10.87
C PRO A 45 -0.57 12.95 9.72
N LEU A 46 -1.32 11.90 10.03
CA LEU A 46 -2.25 11.26 9.10
C LEU A 46 -3.66 11.57 9.58
N LEU A 47 -4.51 12.11 8.72
CA LEU A 47 -5.94 12.29 8.99
C LEU A 47 -6.74 11.33 8.12
N PRO A 48 -7.94 10.90 8.55
CA PRO A 48 -8.78 9.98 7.76
C PRO A 48 -9.08 10.48 6.34
N GLN A 49 -9.23 11.79 6.17
CA GLN A 49 -9.46 12.43 4.87
C GLN A 49 -8.29 12.29 3.89
N ASP A 50 -7.07 12.09 4.39
CA ASP A 50 -5.89 11.91 3.55
C ASP A 50 -5.90 10.54 2.85
N LEU A 51 -6.74 9.61 3.31
CA LEU A 51 -7.00 8.33 2.65
C LEU A 51 -8.11 8.43 1.58
N HIS A 52 -8.63 9.63 1.26
CA HIS A 52 -9.58 9.80 0.16
C HIS A 52 -9.00 9.50 -1.24
N LEU A 53 -7.67 9.35 -1.34
CA LEU A 53 -6.99 8.92 -2.57
C LEU A 53 -7.53 7.57 -3.14
N PHE A 54 -8.14 6.72 -2.29
CA PHE A 54 -8.81 5.49 -2.74
C PHE A 54 -10.24 5.69 -3.27
N ARG A 55 -10.91 6.79 -2.90
CA ARG A 55 -12.36 6.95 -3.17
C ARG A 55 -12.62 7.26 -4.64
N ASN A 56 -11.77 8.07 -5.26
CA ASN A 56 -11.98 8.61 -6.60
C ASN A 56 -11.52 7.68 -7.75
N GLN A 57 -11.02 6.49 -7.43
CA GLN A 57 -10.46 5.55 -8.41
C GLN A 57 -11.18 4.20 -8.34
N ASN A 58 -11.48 3.58 -9.47
CA ASN A 58 -12.11 2.24 -9.49
C ASN A 58 -11.10 1.14 -9.18
N TYR A 59 -9.90 1.26 -9.75
CA TYR A 59 -8.77 0.35 -9.54
C TYR A 59 -7.60 1.18 -9.02
N VAL A 60 -7.22 0.97 -7.77
CA VAL A 60 -6.09 1.68 -7.16
C VAL A 60 -5.31 0.78 -6.23
N LEU A 61 -3.99 0.85 -6.35
CA LEU A 61 -3.02 0.24 -5.47
C LEU A 61 -2.19 1.36 -4.85
N VAL A 62 -2.11 1.38 -3.52
CA VAL A 62 -1.21 2.27 -2.80
C VAL A 62 -0.26 1.41 -2.01
N ALA A 63 1.04 1.55 -2.25
CA ALA A 63 2.08 0.76 -1.62
C ALA A 63 3.27 1.63 -1.24
N GLY A 64 3.94 1.26 -0.14
CA GLY A 64 5.18 1.90 0.29
C GLY A 64 5.31 1.92 1.81
N ASP A 65 6.27 2.71 2.30
CA ASP A 65 6.48 2.92 3.73
C ASP A 65 5.43 3.89 4.28
N LEU A 66 4.41 3.32 4.93
CA LEU A 66 3.32 4.10 5.54
C LEU A 66 3.65 4.56 6.96
N ASN A 67 4.79 4.13 7.54
CA ASN A 67 5.18 4.38 8.92
C ASN A 67 4.04 4.16 9.93
N ALA A 68 3.20 3.16 9.66
CA ALA A 68 1.97 2.87 10.41
C ALA A 68 2.11 1.55 11.17
N LYS A 69 1.91 1.60 12.49
CA LYS A 69 2.15 0.47 13.39
C LYS A 69 0.83 0.05 14.02
N HIS A 70 0.43 -1.19 13.79
CA HIS A 70 -0.74 -1.81 14.41
C HIS A 70 -0.48 -3.30 14.61
N VAL A 71 -1.03 -3.86 15.69
CA VAL A 71 -0.79 -5.27 16.08
C VAL A 71 -1.30 -6.29 15.05
N SER A 72 -2.20 -5.88 14.16
CA SER A 72 -2.76 -6.77 13.13
C SER A 72 -1.83 -7.06 11.95
N TRP A 73 -0.78 -6.26 11.74
CA TRP A 73 0.22 -6.51 10.68
C TRP A 73 1.66 -6.45 11.17
N SER A 74 1.92 -5.82 12.32
CA SER A 74 3.22 -5.82 12.97
C SER A 74 3.03 -6.29 14.42
N PRO A 75 3.03 -7.61 14.68
CA PRO A 75 2.92 -8.14 16.04
C PRO A 75 4.01 -7.58 16.95
N ASN A 76 3.74 -7.48 18.25
CA ASN A 76 4.69 -6.97 19.26
C ASN A 76 5.15 -5.51 19.06
N THR A 77 4.49 -4.75 18.19
CA THR A 77 4.79 -3.34 17.98
C THR A 77 4.04 -2.44 18.97
N GLN A 78 4.64 -1.30 19.31
CA GLN A 78 3.89 -0.19 19.89
C GLN A 78 3.05 0.47 18.80
N GLN A 79 1.74 0.39 18.94
CA GLN A 79 0.80 0.95 17.96
C GLN A 79 0.88 2.48 17.92
N ASN A 80 0.61 3.06 16.76
CA ASN A 80 0.58 4.51 16.58
C ASN A 80 -0.75 5.00 15.96
N VAL A 81 -0.98 6.31 16.02
CA VAL A 81 -2.21 6.94 15.52
C VAL A 81 -2.46 6.60 14.04
N ALA A 82 -1.41 6.61 13.21
CA ALA A 82 -1.53 6.27 11.79
C ALA A 82 -2.02 4.82 11.58
N GLY A 83 -1.52 3.86 12.37
CA GLY A 83 -1.98 2.48 12.35
C GLY A 83 -3.45 2.34 12.70
N HIS A 84 -3.93 3.04 13.73
CA HIS A 84 -5.36 3.01 14.06
C HIS A 84 -6.24 3.66 12.98
N ILE A 85 -5.78 4.73 12.34
CA ILE A 85 -6.52 5.39 11.25
C ILE A 85 -6.62 4.47 10.03
N ILE A 86 -5.51 3.87 9.60
CA ILE A 86 -5.49 2.94 8.47
C ILE A 86 -6.35 1.72 8.77
N ARG A 87 -6.24 1.15 9.98
CA ARG A 87 -7.05 0.00 10.38
C ARG A 87 -8.55 0.29 10.28
N ARG A 88 -8.99 1.40 10.88
CA ARG A 88 -10.40 1.83 10.81
C ARG A 88 -10.85 2.12 9.39
N PHE A 89 -9.98 2.70 8.58
CA PHE A 89 -10.27 2.94 7.17
C PHE A 89 -10.54 1.63 6.44
N CYS A 90 -9.65 0.64 6.54
CA CYS A 90 -9.83 -0.68 5.94
C CYS A 90 -11.10 -1.39 6.46
N ASP A 91 -11.36 -1.35 7.76
CA ASP A 91 -12.57 -1.94 8.36
C ASP A 91 -13.86 -1.27 7.81
N SER A 92 -13.83 0.05 7.60
CA SER A 92 -15.00 0.81 7.13
C SER A 92 -15.27 0.68 5.62
N THR A 93 -14.23 0.47 4.81
CA THR A 93 -14.34 0.42 3.34
C THR A 93 -14.35 -1.00 2.79
N GLY A 94 -13.86 -1.98 3.57
CA GLY A 94 -13.58 -3.33 3.11
C GLY A 94 -12.36 -3.42 2.18
N PHE A 95 -11.54 -2.36 2.07
CA PHE A 95 -10.34 -2.40 1.24
C PHE A 95 -9.24 -3.20 1.95
N PRO A 96 -8.75 -4.30 1.35
CA PRO A 96 -7.76 -5.15 1.99
C PRO A 96 -6.42 -4.42 2.15
N LEU A 97 -5.82 -4.62 3.32
CA LEU A 97 -4.43 -4.26 3.61
C LEU A 97 -3.59 -5.54 3.53
N SER A 98 -2.57 -5.51 2.69
CA SER A 98 -1.62 -6.60 2.51
C SER A 98 -0.25 -6.17 3.00
N ALA A 99 0.29 -6.91 3.95
CA ALA A 99 1.61 -6.70 4.53
C ALA A 99 2.30 -8.06 4.68
N PRO A 100 3.64 -8.14 4.52
CA PRO A 100 4.36 -9.39 4.71
C PRO A 100 4.29 -9.83 6.17
N LEU A 101 4.38 -11.14 6.40
CA LEU A 101 4.48 -11.71 7.74
C LEU A 101 5.84 -11.40 8.39
N GLU A 102 6.88 -11.32 7.56
CA GLU A 102 8.24 -11.01 8.00
C GLU A 102 8.46 -9.50 8.09
N PRO A 103 9.30 -9.03 9.04
CA PRO A 103 9.55 -7.61 9.20
C PRO A 103 10.16 -6.95 7.94
N THR A 104 9.71 -5.72 7.68
CA THR A 104 10.18 -4.92 6.54
C THR A 104 11.21 -3.87 6.96
N HIS A 105 11.25 -3.51 8.24
CA HIS A 105 12.16 -2.51 8.80
C HIS A 105 12.83 -3.03 10.07
N PHE A 106 14.16 -2.94 10.11
CA PHE A 106 15.04 -3.50 11.15
C PHE A 106 15.76 -2.38 11.87
N HIS A 107 15.33 -2.08 13.09
CA HIS A 107 16.02 -1.09 13.92
C HIS A 107 17.14 -1.76 14.74
N LYS A 108 18.22 -1.03 15.00
CA LYS A 108 19.35 -1.50 15.84
C LYS A 108 18.93 -1.94 17.25
N SER A 109 17.76 -1.51 17.72
CA SER A 109 17.21 -1.84 19.04
C SER A 109 16.31 -3.09 19.09
N LEU A 110 16.40 -4.00 18.10
CA LEU A 110 15.62 -5.26 18.02
C LEU A 110 14.09 -5.11 17.84
N ASN A 111 13.59 -3.89 17.66
CA ASN A 111 12.16 -3.64 17.41
C ASN A 111 11.87 -3.65 15.91
N ASN A 112 11.89 -4.85 15.33
CA ASN A 112 11.57 -5.04 13.91
C ASN A 112 10.08 -4.76 13.67
N THR A 113 9.76 -4.07 12.59
CA THR A 113 8.39 -3.66 12.29
C THR A 113 8.02 -3.93 10.85
N VAL A 114 6.72 -4.12 10.62
CA VAL A 114 6.12 -4.17 9.29
C VAL A 114 5.46 -2.81 9.04
N ILE A 115 6.12 -1.96 8.26
CA ILE A 115 5.65 -0.60 7.92
C ILE A 115 5.55 -0.37 6.41
N ASP A 116 6.15 -1.27 5.62
CA ASP A 116 6.01 -1.33 4.17
C ASP A 116 4.87 -2.28 3.82
N MET A 117 3.79 -1.72 3.25
CA MET A 117 2.55 -2.45 3.00
C MET A 117 1.80 -1.86 1.83
N ALA A 118 0.76 -2.57 1.39
CA ALA A 118 -0.12 -2.12 0.33
C ALA A 118 -1.59 -2.17 0.75
N ILE A 119 -2.38 -1.26 0.20
CA ILE A 119 -3.85 -1.27 0.27
C ILE A 119 -4.35 -1.23 -1.16
N SER A 120 -5.32 -2.08 -1.49
CA SER A 120 -5.87 -2.17 -2.84
C SER A 120 -7.39 -1.96 -2.87
N LYS A 121 -7.87 -1.44 -4.00
CA LYS A 121 -9.30 -1.35 -4.33
C LYS A 121 -9.50 -1.82 -5.76
N GLY A 122 -10.49 -2.70 -5.95
CA GLY A 122 -10.83 -3.26 -7.26
C GLY A 122 -9.82 -4.27 -7.79
N MET A 123 -8.84 -4.69 -6.99
CA MET A 123 -7.83 -5.68 -7.35
C MET A 123 -7.41 -6.48 -6.11
N THR A 124 -6.91 -7.68 -6.35
CA THR A 124 -6.52 -8.62 -5.29
C THR A 124 -5.01 -8.74 -5.27
N ILE A 125 -4.40 -8.53 -4.10
CA ILE A 125 -3.01 -8.90 -3.87
C ILE A 125 -3.00 -10.38 -3.50
N THR A 126 -2.39 -11.22 -4.34
CA THR A 126 -2.38 -12.68 -4.20
C THR A 126 -1.24 -13.15 -3.31
N GLU A 127 -0.08 -12.50 -3.41
CA GLU A 127 1.10 -12.80 -2.60
C GLU A 127 1.78 -11.53 -2.12
N VAL A 128 2.38 -11.61 -0.93
CA VAL A 128 3.19 -10.56 -0.34
C VAL A 128 4.38 -11.16 0.40
N SER A 129 5.59 -10.71 0.09
CA SER A 129 6.81 -11.19 0.73
C SER A 129 7.81 -10.07 0.97
N SER A 130 8.49 -10.13 2.12
CA SER A 130 9.66 -9.29 2.40
C SER A 130 10.90 -10.01 1.90
N ILE A 131 11.71 -9.35 1.10
CA ILE A 131 12.93 -9.90 0.52
C ILE A 131 14.12 -9.48 1.40
N PRO A 132 14.86 -10.42 2.01
CA PRO A 132 16.00 -10.07 2.86
C PRO A 132 17.14 -9.52 2.01
N GLU A 133 17.32 -8.20 2.03
CA GLU A 133 18.41 -7.51 1.34
C GLU A 133 19.30 -6.80 2.37
N LEU A 134 20.54 -7.27 2.52
CA LEU A 134 21.42 -6.90 3.65
C LEU A 134 22.08 -5.50 3.53
N SER A 135 21.67 -4.70 2.55
CA SER A 135 22.29 -3.40 2.24
C SER A 135 21.62 -2.21 2.92
N SER A 136 20.43 -2.41 3.52
CA SER A 136 19.56 -1.36 4.06
C SER A 136 18.93 -1.79 5.40
N ASP A 137 18.41 -0.84 6.17
CA ASP A 137 17.54 -1.12 7.33
C ASP A 137 16.10 -1.46 6.92
N HIS A 138 15.75 -1.27 5.65
CA HIS A 138 14.52 -1.77 5.03
C HIS A 138 14.78 -2.93 4.08
N ASN A 139 13.94 -3.96 4.19
CA ASN A 139 13.82 -5.01 3.18
C ASN A 139 12.82 -4.57 2.09
N PRO A 140 13.13 -4.78 0.80
CA PRO A 140 12.15 -4.65 -0.27
C PRO A 140 10.95 -5.56 -0.04
N VAL A 141 9.76 -5.10 -0.46
CA VAL A 141 8.53 -5.90 -0.42
C VAL A 141 8.04 -6.17 -1.84
N LEU A 142 7.79 -7.44 -2.15
CA LEU A 142 7.18 -7.88 -3.39
C LEU A 142 5.68 -8.08 -3.17
N PHE A 143 4.88 -7.47 -4.04
CA PHE A 143 3.43 -7.66 -4.11
C PHE A 143 3.06 -8.27 -5.46
N GLU A 144 2.38 -9.41 -5.45
CA GLU A 144 1.75 -9.97 -6.63
C GLU A 144 0.29 -9.56 -6.69
N VAL A 145 -0.15 -9.05 -7.85
CA VAL A 145 -1.48 -8.45 -7.99
C VAL A 145 -2.23 -9.09 -9.14
N SER A 146 -3.41 -9.64 -8.84
CA SER A 146 -4.39 -10.08 -9.82
C SER A 146 -5.39 -8.97 -10.12
N LEU A 147 -5.63 -8.77 -11.41
CA LEU A 147 -6.60 -7.81 -11.95
C LEU A 147 -7.94 -8.46 -12.32
N ASP A 148 -8.05 -9.77 -12.11
CA ASP A 148 -9.25 -10.54 -12.35
C ASP A 148 -10.10 -10.46 -11.08
N ASN A 149 -11.18 -9.69 -11.15
CA ASN A 149 -12.28 -9.92 -10.23
C ASN A 149 -12.79 -11.32 -10.56
N PHE A 150 -12.73 -12.28 -9.64
CA PHE A 150 -13.55 -13.49 -9.75
C PHE A 150 -15.02 -13.05 -9.68
N THR A 151 -15.57 -12.57 -10.78
CA THR A 151 -17.01 -12.62 -10.98
C THR A 151 -17.34 -14.08 -11.16
N SER A 152 -17.73 -14.76 -10.08
CA SER A 152 -18.59 -15.93 -10.26
C SER A 152 -19.75 -15.50 -11.16
N PRO A 153 -20.09 -16.25 -12.22
CA PRO A 153 -21.33 -16.02 -12.91
C PRO A 153 -22.44 -16.16 -11.87
N ALA A 154 -23.33 -15.16 -11.78
CA ALA A 154 -24.60 -15.36 -11.09
C ALA A 154 -25.25 -16.60 -11.73
N SER A 155 -25.44 -17.63 -10.90
CA SER A 155 -26.22 -18.82 -11.25
C SER A 155 -27.68 -18.56 -10.94
#